data_AF-A0A7X5TV11-F1
#
_entry.id   AF-A0A7X5TV11-F1
#
_cell.length_a   1.000
_cell.length_b   1.000
_cell.length_c   1.000
_cell.angle_alpha   90.00
_cell.angle_beta   90.00
_cell.angle_gamma   90.00
#
_symmetry.space_group_name_H-M   'P 1'
#
loop_
_entity.id
_entity.type
_entity.pdbx_description
1 polymer ?
#
loop_
_entity_poly.entity_id
_entity_poly.type
_entity_poly.pdbx_seq_one_letter_code
_entity_poly.pdbx_strand_id
1 'polypeptide(L)'
;MTNAPNASASNPSDQASEPAASLPQPAADFPAPVEPPRDQQPFPAQGQAYGVPQPPVNQNPNAYGAPYGHNVQPPQPYSPYAQPYASPTGYAAAPPRRGFPAWGWVLIVLGVILALGAGLVMLLVTLFGNFMDDNGSGSSPFGGSSSQESEDQNFSEELSEPGTSFAFGDWATVPFDESDVVGLTVTGVEQVSDEQLATFVEDYPRIAGNNVFFIRFQAKQLGDADLSYSSFDYDMTPIDADGNITGTIVPDYVIDAPDCTGGYFVDSPAKGETMDSCMILFVADGGNAPAGMQYTDYDDFDESTNGQLTWITKP
;
A
#
# COMPACT_ATOMS: atom_id res chain seq x y z
N MET A 1 -65.65 -11.64 41.96
CA MET A 1 -66.12 -10.23 41.90
C MET A 1 -64.85 -9.41 41.80
N THR A 2 -64.44 -8.78 40.71
CA THR A 2 -65.13 -8.20 39.55
C THR A 2 -64.18 -8.24 38.35
N ASN A 3 -64.66 -8.79 37.23
CA ASN A 3 -64.06 -8.73 35.89
C ASN A 3 -64.46 -7.42 35.20
N ALA A 4 -63.55 -6.80 34.44
CA ALA A 4 -63.83 -5.77 33.42
C ALA A 4 -62.61 -5.66 32.46
N PRO A 5 -62.73 -5.11 31.23
CA PRO A 5 -62.85 -5.93 30.04
C PRO A 5 -61.79 -5.67 28.95
N ASN A 6 -61.72 -6.66 28.05
CA ASN A 6 -61.04 -6.70 26.77
C ASN A 6 -61.56 -5.59 25.82
N ALA A 7 -60.67 -4.79 25.23
CA ALA A 7 -61.01 -3.78 24.23
C ALA A 7 -60.43 -4.17 22.87
N SER A 8 -61.37 -4.33 21.93
CA SER A 8 -61.20 -4.74 20.54
C SER A 8 -60.45 -3.73 19.67
N ALA A 9 -59.93 -4.30 18.59
CA ALA A 9 -59.38 -3.67 17.40
C ALA A 9 -60.27 -2.58 16.77
N SER A 10 -59.60 -1.59 16.19
CA SER A 10 -60.06 -0.90 14.98
C SER A 10 -58.87 -0.28 14.26
N ASN A 11 -58.60 -0.82 13.07
CA ASN A 11 -57.72 -0.31 12.04
C ASN A 11 -58.55 0.61 11.13
N PRO A 12 -58.15 1.87 10.88
CA PRO A 12 -58.62 2.61 9.72
C PRO A 12 -57.49 2.75 8.69
N SER A 13 -57.73 2.13 7.54
CA SER A 13 -57.02 2.36 6.30
C SER A 13 -57.34 3.76 5.78
N ASP A 14 -56.38 4.68 5.84
CA ASP A 14 -56.39 5.92 5.05
C ASP A 14 -55.21 5.86 4.07
N GLN A 15 -55.45 5.22 2.92
CA GLN A 15 -54.63 5.42 1.72
C GLN A 15 -55.10 6.71 1.05
N ALA A 16 -54.45 7.82 1.37
CA ALA A 16 -54.50 9.01 0.54
C ALA A 16 -53.74 8.72 -0.76
N SER A 17 -54.48 8.68 -1.87
CA SER A 17 -53.90 8.62 -3.20
C SER A 17 -53.17 9.93 -3.51
N GLU A 18 -51.85 9.88 -3.60
CA GLU A 18 -51.05 10.97 -4.14
C GLU A 18 -51.39 11.18 -5.63
N PRO A 19 -51.53 12.44 -6.09
CA PRO A 19 -51.69 12.72 -7.51
C PRO A 19 -50.37 12.45 -8.24
N ALA A 20 -50.44 11.61 -9.27
CA ALA A 20 -49.33 11.34 -10.18
C ALA A 20 -48.73 12.65 -10.70
N ALA A 21 -47.46 12.88 -10.37
CA ALA A 21 -46.67 13.93 -10.96
C ALA A 21 -46.47 13.62 -12.46
N SER A 22 -46.98 14.51 -13.31
CA SER A 22 -46.73 14.49 -14.74
C SER A 22 -45.22 14.59 -15.00
N LEU A 23 -44.66 13.56 -15.61
CA LEU A 23 -43.29 13.57 -16.12
C LEU A 23 -43.16 14.67 -17.19
N PRO A 24 -42.14 15.54 -17.12
CA PRO A 24 -41.84 16.47 -18.20
C PRO A 24 -41.44 15.69 -19.45
N GLN A 25 -42.06 16.03 -20.59
CA GLN A 25 -41.69 15.49 -21.89
C GLN A 25 -40.28 15.94 -22.26
N PRO A 26 -39.45 15.07 -22.87
CA PRO A 26 -38.13 15.46 -23.35
C PRO A 26 -38.28 16.44 -24.52
N ALA A 27 -37.80 17.67 -24.33
CA ALA A 27 -37.60 18.61 -25.41
C ALA A 27 -36.50 18.07 -26.33
N ALA A 28 -36.89 17.60 -27.50
CA ALA A 28 -35.98 17.32 -28.59
C ALA A 28 -35.59 18.65 -29.26
N ASP A 29 -34.44 19.20 -28.89
CA ASP A 29 -33.70 20.15 -29.73
C ASP A 29 -32.24 20.22 -29.26
N PHE A 30 -31.44 19.26 -29.72
CA PHE A 30 -29.98 19.36 -29.64
C PHE A 30 -29.49 20.06 -30.91
N PRO A 31 -28.85 21.25 -30.82
CA PRO A 31 -28.20 21.84 -31.98
C PRO A 31 -27.06 20.93 -32.46
N ALA A 32 -26.87 20.89 -33.78
CA ALA A 32 -25.84 20.09 -34.44
C ALA A 32 -24.42 20.37 -33.88
N PRO A 33 -23.51 19.39 -33.92
CA PRO A 33 -22.14 19.56 -33.45
C PRO A 33 -21.45 20.70 -34.21
N VAL A 34 -20.93 21.67 -33.47
CA VAL A 34 -20.02 22.68 -34.02
C VAL A 34 -18.70 21.99 -34.32
N GLU A 35 -18.32 21.89 -35.60
CA GLU A 35 -16.99 21.43 -36.01
C GLU A 35 -15.92 22.30 -35.33
N PRO A 36 -14.90 21.70 -34.67
CA PRO A 36 -13.76 22.47 -34.19
C PRO A 36 -12.97 23.01 -35.40
N PRO A 37 -12.41 24.22 -35.30
CA PRO A 37 -11.63 24.81 -36.38
C PRO A 37 -10.45 23.91 -36.75
N ARG A 38 -10.46 23.40 -37.99
CA ARG A 38 -9.31 22.82 -38.66
C ARG A 38 -8.31 23.95 -38.94
N ASP A 39 -7.44 24.25 -37.98
CA ASP A 39 -6.16 24.93 -38.21
C ASP A 39 -5.36 24.90 -36.90
N GLN A 40 -4.84 23.72 -36.53
CA GLN A 40 -3.66 23.64 -35.68
C GLN A 40 -2.55 22.95 -36.47
N GLN A 41 -1.55 23.74 -36.82
CA GLN A 41 -0.33 23.28 -37.47
C GLN A 41 0.42 22.29 -36.56
N PRO A 42 1.13 21.30 -37.13
CA PRO A 42 1.97 20.42 -36.35
C PRO A 42 3.15 21.20 -35.76
N PHE A 43 3.29 21.17 -34.44
CA PHE A 43 4.52 21.56 -33.77
C PHE A 43 5.65 20.62 -34.19
N PRO A 44 6.85 21.14 -34.54
CA PRO A 44 7.98 20.28 -34.83
C PRO A 44 8.48 19.60 -33.55
N ALA A 45 8.55 18.27 -33.60
CA ALA A 45 9.27 17.46 -32.63
C ALA A 45 10.74 17.93 -32.56
N GLN A 46 11.11 18.57 -31.46
CA GLN A 46 12.51 18.76 -31.09
C GLN A 46 12.80 17.94 -29.85
N GLY A 47 13.39 16.77 -30.09
CA GLY A 47 14.12 16.03 -29.08
C GLY A 47 15.29 16.87 -28.58
N GLN A 48 15.19 17.35 -27.36
CA GLN A 48 16.32 17.80 -26.57
C GLN A 48 16.50 16.76 -25.47
N ALA A 49 17.44 15.86 -25.70
CA ALA A 49 17.95 14.95 -24.69
C ALA A 49 18.55 15.79 -23.55
N TYR A 50 17.88 15.80 -22.40
CA TYR A 50 18.50 16.30 -21.18
C TYR A 50 19.64 15.36 -20.82
N GLY A 51 20.86 15.84 -21.05
CA GLY A 51 22.08 15.16 -20.65
C GLY A 51 22.10 14.96 -19.14
N VAL A 52 22.15 13.69 -18.73
CA VAL A 52 22.48 13.28 -17.37
C VAL A 52 23.87 13.85 -17.03
N PRO A 53 24.04 14.61 -15.93
CA PRO A 53 25.37 15.00 -15.47
C PRO A 53 26.15 13.73 -15.10
N GLN A 54 27.22 13.42 -15.82
CA GLN A 54 28.13 12.36 -15.39
C GLN A 54 28.79 12.77 -14.07
N PRO A 55 28.86 11.87 -13.06
CA PRO A 55 29.64 12.13 -11.87
C PRO A 55 31.13 12.28 -12.25
N PRO A 56 31.87 13.17 -11.59
CA PRO A 56 33.26 13.41 -11.94
C PRO A 56 34.09 12.14 -11.76
N VAL A 57 34.73 11.73 -12.86
CA VAL A 57 35.72 10.65 -12.88
C VAL A 57 36.87 11.04 -11.95
N ASN A 58 37.02 10.31 -10.84
CA ASN A 58 38.15 10.41 -9.94
C ASN A 58 39.41 9.85 -10.62
N GLN A 59 40.04 10.68 -11.45
CA GLN A 59 41.37 10.42 -11.97
C GLN A 59 42.39 10.92 -10.93
N ASN A 60 42.93 9.99 -10.16
CA ASN A 60 44.12 10.20 -9.36
C ASN A 60 45.35 9.68 -10.14
N PRO A 61 46.15 10.57 -10.75
CA PRO A 61 47.52 10.25 -11.11
C PRO A 61 48.48 11.13 -10.28
N ASN A 62 48.83 10.67 -9.08
CA ASN A 62 50.00 11.21 -8.39
C ASN A 62 51.28 10.61 -8.98
N ALA A 63 51.95 11.35 -9.88
CA ALA A 63 53.36 11.17 -10.16
C ALA A 63 54.00 12.46 -10.75
N TYR A 64 54.93 13.04 -9.96
CA TYR A 64 55.98 14.01 -10.29
C TYR A 64 55.65 15.51 -10.46
N GLY A 65 56.19 16.30 -9.51
CA GLY A 65 56.98 17.51 -9.84
C GLY A 65 56.32 18.88 -9.59
N ALA A 66 56.61 19.49 -8.43
CA ALA A 66 56.45 20.93 -8.19
C ALA A 66 57.52 21.75 -8.98
N PRO A 67 57.37 23.08 -9.26
CA PRO A 67 57.30 24.09 -8.19
C PRO A 67 56.42 25.35 -8.45
N TYR A 68 56.11 26.04 -7.34
CA TYR A 68 55.55 27.39 -7.15
C TYR A 68 54.02 27.55 -7.13
N GLY A 69 53.53 28.04 -5.98
CA GLY A 69 52.21 28.66 -5.86
C GLY A 69 51.64 28.54 -4.44
N HIS A 70 51.90 29.54 -3.60
CA HIS A 70 51.30 29.69 -2.27
C HIS A 70 49.78 29.52 -2.26
N ASN A 71 49.26 28.71 -1.32
CA ASN A 71 48.12 29.12 -0.51
C ASN A 71 48.12 28.38 0.84
N VAL A 72 47.74 29.14 1.86
CA VAL A 72 47.98 28.92 3.27
C VAL A 72 46.93 27.97 3.84
N GLN A 73 47.37 26.86 4.44
CA GLN A 73 46.52 25.93 5.18
C GLN A 73 46.64 26.25 6.68
N PRO A 74 45.54 26.51 7.41
CA PRO A 74 45.60 26.70 8.86
C PRO A 74 45.95 25.38 9.59
N PRO A 75 46.68 25.44 10.72
CA PRO A 75 47.20 24.27 11.40
C PRO A 75 46.09 23.46 12.10
N GLN A 76 46.05 22.16 11.83
CA GLN A 76 45.30 21.18 12.61
C GLN A 76 46.15 20.74 13.83
N PRO A 77 45.62 20.79 15.06
CA PRO A 77 46.33 20.32 16.24
C PRO A 77 46.43 18.79 16.28
N TYR A 78 47.67 18.35 16.44
CA TYR A 78 48.17 16.99 16.59
C TYR A 78 47.67 16.35 17.90
N SER A 79 47.14 15.12 17.86
CA SER A 79 46.94 14.29 19.06
C SER A 79 47.83 13.03 18.96
N PRO A 80 48.84 12.89 19.85
CA PRO A 80 49.77 11.77 19.83
C PRO A 80 49.46 10.78 20.96
N TYR A 81 48.88 9.63 20.63
CA TYR A 81 49.04 8.43 21.46
C TYR A 81 49.24 7.20 20.58
N ALA A 82 50.51 6.92 20.33
CA ALA A 82 51.00 5.60 19.96
C ALA A 82 50.96 4.68 21.20
N GLN A 83 50.54 3.44 21.02
CA GLN A 83 50.77 2.35 21.97
C GLN A 83 51.40 1.17 21.23
N PRO A 84 52.59 0.71 21.64
CA PRO A 84 53.24 -0.48 21.10
C PRO A 84 53.29 -1.59 22.16
N TYR A 85 52.72 -2.76 21.92
CA TYR A 85 53.19 -3.98 22.60
C TYR A 85 53.02 -5.20 21.69
N ALA A 86 54.17 -5.66 21.19
CA ALA A 86 54.38 -7.03 20.73
C ALA A 86 54.64 -7.94 21.94
N SER A 87 54.22 -9.20 21.86
CA SER A 87 54.67 -10.30 22.74
C SER A 87 54.40 -11.69 22.09
N PRO A 88 55.12 -12.75 22.50
CA PRO A 88 55.66 -13.77 21.58
C PRO A 88 55.13 -15.23 21.75
N THR A 89 55.37 -16.04 20.69
CA THR A 89 55.61 -17.50 20.55
C THR A 89 55.11 -18.58 21.55
N GLY A 90 54.58 -19.68 20.98
CA GLY A 90 54.43 -21.05 21.55
C GLY A 90 52.98 -21.35 21.94
N TYR A 91 52.28 -22.42 21.53
CA TYR A 91 52.61 -23.85 21.43
C TYR A 91 51.77 -24.53 20.32
N ALA A 92 52.28 -25.59 19.70
CA ALA A 92 51.54 -26.40 18.74
C ALA A 92 50.37 -27.15 19.42
N ALA A 93 49.14 -26.77 19.10
CA ALA A 93 47.93 -27.44 19.56
C ALA A 93 47.68 -28.73 18.75
N ALA A 94 47.26 -29.80 19.43
CA ALA A 94 46.84 -31.05 18.82
C ALA A 94 45.67 -30.82 17.82
N PRO A 95 45.61 -31.56 16.70
CA PRO A 95 44.55 -31.38 15.71
C PRO A 95 43.18 -31.62 16.37
N PRO A 96 42.22 -30.69 16.24
CA PRO A 96 40.90 -30.86 16.82
C PRO A 96 40.21 -32.07 16.18
N ARG A 97 39.68 -32.96 17.02
CA ARG A 97 38.78 -34.01 16.56
C ARG A 97 37.61 -33.34 15.85
N ARG A 98 37.43 -33.63 14.55
CA ARG A 98 36.26 -33.20 13.76
C ARG A 98 35.01 -33.84 14.35
N GLY A 99 34.45 -33.22 15.39
CA GLY A 99 33.08 -33.43 15.78
C GLY A 99 32.18 -32.97 14.64
N PHE A 100 31.12 -33.72 14.36
CA PHE A 100 30.07 -33.27 13.45
C PHE A 100 29.65 -31.86 13.88
N PRO A 101 29.79 -30.83 13.02
CA PRO A 101 29.43 -29.47 13.40
C PRO A 101 27.95 -29.47 13.78
N ALA A 102 27.59 -28.73 14.84
CA ALA A 102 26.21 -28.62 15.31
C ALA A 102 25.22 -28.26 14.17
N TRP A 103 25.72 -27.60 13.13
CA TRP A 103 24.98 -27.28 11.91
C TRP A 103 24.47 -28.51 11.13
N GLY A 104 25.13 -29.66 11.22
CA GLY A 104 24.67 -30.91 10.61
C GLY A 104 23.33 -31.39 11.18
N TRP A 105 23.08 -31.16 12.47
CA TRP A 105 21.79 -31.48 13.09
C TRP A 105 20.69 -30.52 12.64
N VAL A 106 21.01 -29.24 12.45
CA VAL A 106 20.07 -28.24 11.96
C VAL A 106 19.55 -28.61 10.57
N LEU A 107 20.43 -29.04 9.65
CA LEU A 107 20.01 -29.47 8.32
C LEU A 107 19.12 -30.72 8.33
N ILE A 108 19.39 -31.68 9.22
CA ILE A 108 18.57 -32.88 9.33
C ILE A 108 17.17 -32.52 9.84
N VAL A 109 17.08 -31.67 10.87
CA VAL A 109 15.79 -31.23 11.43
C VAL A 109 15.01 -30.42 10.40
N LEU A 110 15.67 -29.49 9.68
CA LEU A 110 15.04 -28.70 8.61
C LEU A 110 14.48 -29.61 7.51
N GLY A 111 15.23 -30.63 7.08
CA GLY A 111 14.77 -31.58 6.07
C GLY A 111 13.55 -32.39 6.49
N VAL A 112 13.46 -32.77 7.77
CA VAL A 112 12.29 -33.48 8.32
C VAL A 112 11.06 -32.56 8.38
N ILE A 113 11.23 -31.30 8.79
CA ILE A 113 10.13 -30.32 8.84
C ILE A 113 9.59 -30.07 7.43
N LEU A 114 10.46 -29.90 6.44
CA LEU A 114 10.07 -29.68 5.04
C LEU A 114 9.29 -30.88 4.47
N ALA A 115 9.72 -32.11 4.76
CA ALA A 115 9.03 -33.31 4.32
C ALA A 115 7.65 -33.48 4.97
N LEU A 116 7.51 -33.15 6.26
CA LEU A 116 6.23 -33.19 6.96
C LEU A 116 5.29 -32.07 6.51
N GLY A 117 5.81 -30.87 6.28
CA GLY A 117 5.03 -29.72 5.78
C GLY A 117 4.44 -29.97 4.39
N ALA A 118 5.25 -30.50 3.45
CA ALA A 118 4.77 -30.85 2.11
C ALA A 118 3.66 -31.93 2.14
N GLY A 119 3.78 -32.91 3.06
CA GLY A 119 2.75 -33.93 3.26
C GLY A 119 1.44 -33.35 3.80
N LEU A 120 1.51 -32.40 4.75
CA LEU A 120 0.33 -31.74 5.32
C LEU A 120 -0.40 -30.88 4.27
N VAL A 121 0.32 -30.13 3.44
CA VAL A 121 -0.27 -29.30 2.38
C VAL A 121 -1.00 -30.16 1.34
N MET A 122 -0.40 -31.27 0.89
CA MET A 122 -1.07 -32.22 -0.01
C MET A 122 -2.33 -32.84 0.62
N LEU A 123 -2.31 -33.15 1.91
CA LEU A 123 -3.49 -33.65 2.64
C LEU A 123 -4.61 -32.59 2.67
N LEU A 124 -4.28 -31.33 2.93
CA LEU A 124 -5.24 -30.23 2.97
C LEU A 124 -5.87 -29.97 1.60
N VAL A 125 -5.08 -29.94 0.52
CA VAL A 125 -5.62 -29.79 -0.86
C VAL A 125 -6.59 -30.93 -1.21
N THR A 126 -6.30 -32.15 -0.78
CA THR A 126 -7.18 -33.31 -1.04
C THR A 126 -8.48 -33.24 -0.22
N LEU A 127 -8.43 -32.71 1.00
CA LEU A 127 -9.62 -32.52 1.84
C LEU A 127 -10.53 -31.39 1.34
N PHE A 128 -9.96 -30.29 0.85
CA PHE A 128 -10.75 -29.15 0.35
C PHE A 128 -11.23 -29.31 -1.09
N GLY A 129 -10.50 -30.03 -1.96
CA GLY A 129 -10.91 -30.26 -3.34
C GLY A 129 -12.23 -31.05 -3.46
N ASN A 130 -12.52 -31.94 -2.52
CA ASN A 130 -13.76 -32.73 -2.53
C ASN A 130 -15.00 -31.96 -2.04
N PHE A 131 -14.86 -30.72 -1.55
CA PHE A 131 -15.99 -29.94 -1.03
C PHE A 131 -16.65 -29.03 -2.09
N MET A 132 -16.04 -28.82 -3.25
CA MET A 132 -16.55 -27.89 -4.28
C MET A 132 -17.43 -28.52 -5.36
N ASP A 133 -17.53 -29.85 -5.47
CA ASP A 133 -18.26 -30.49 -6.59
C ASP A 133 -19.77 -30.75 -6.34
N ASP A 134 -20.30 -30.47 -5.15
CA ASP A 134 -21.70 -30.82 -4.79
C ASP A 134 -22.69 -29.64 -4.65
N ASN A 135 -22.34 -28.42 -5.09
CA ASN A 135 -23.28 -27.29 -5.11
C ASN A 135 -23.89 -27.03 -6.49
N GLY A 136 -24.84 -27.91 -6.84
CA GLY A 136 -26.20 -27.48 -7.15
C GLY A 136 -26.41 -26.58 -8.37
N SER A 137 -26.67 -27.22 -9.51
CA SER A 137 -27.44 -26.65 -10.61
C SER A 137 -28.88 -26.34 -10.14
N GLY A 138 -29.08 -25.16 -9.57
CA GLY A 138 -30.38 -24.66 -9.12
C GLY A 138 -30.78 -23.41 -9.90
N SER A 139 -31.44 -23.60 -11.04
CA SER A 139 -32.11 -22.54 -11.77
C SER A 139 -33.32 -22.01 -10.99
N SER A 140 -33.33 -20.73 -10.58
CA SER A 140 -34.56 -19.92 -10.52
C SER A 140 -34.24 -18.40 -10.48
N PRO A 141 -35.03 -17.58 -11.18
CA PRO A 141 -34.82 -16.13 -11.31
C PRO A 141 -35.60 -15.32 -10.25
N PHE A 142 -35.21 -14.06 -10.09
CA PHE A 142 -35.84 -12.96 -9.32
C PHE A 142 -35.46 -12.79 -7.83
N GLY A 143 -34.79 -11.66 -7.57
CA GLY A 143 -35.31 -10.63 -6.66
C GLY A 143 -35.17 -10.89 -5.16
N GLY A 144 -33.95 -10.85 -4.65
CA GLY A 144 -33.67 -10.73 -3.22
C GLY A 144 -32.61 -9.68 -2.99
N SER A 145 -33.01 -8.53 -2.47
CA SER A 145 -32.09 -7.52 -1.93
C SER A 145 -31.39 -8.14 -0.74
N SER A 146 -30.18 -8.65 -0.96
CA SER A 146 -29.28 -9.15 0.08
C SER A 146 -28.74 -7.94 0.84
N SER A 147 -29.40 -7.58 1.93
CA SER A 147 -28.78 -6.87 3.03
C SER A 147 -27.62 -7.74 3.52
N GLN A 148 -26.43 -7.42 3.03
CA GLN A 148 -25.17 -8.01 3.44
C GLN A 148 -24.92 -7.51 4.86
N GLU A 149 -25.43 -8.27 5.83
CA GLU A 149 -25.13 -8.12 7.25
C GLU A 149 -23.62 -8.36 7.36
N SER A 150 -22.88 -7.26 7.44
CA SER A 150 -21.43 -7.27 7.65
C SER A 150 -21.18 -8.04 8.93
N GLU A 151 -20.66 -9.26 8.79
CA GLU A 151 -20.13 -10.00 9.93
C GLU A 151 -19.11 -9.06 10.62
N ASP A 152 -19.44 -8.63 11.83
CA ASP A 152 -18.53 -7.88 12.69
C ASP A 152 -17.30 -8.76 12.90
N GLN A 153 -16.31 -8.59 12.02
CA GLN A 153 -15.00 -9.18 12.23
C GLN A 153 -14.51 -8.62 13.55
N ASN A 154 -14.25 -9.51 14.50
CA ASN A 154 -13.76 -9.14 15.81
C ASN A 154 -12.31 -8.66 15.64
N PHE A 155 -12.12 -7.34 15.51
CA PHE A 155 -10.79 -6.75 15.40
C PHE A 155 -10.05 -6.93 16.72
N SER A 156 -8.84 -7.48 16.63
CA SER A 156 -7.91 -7.46 17.75
C SER A 156 -7.24 -6.09 17.82
N GLU A 157 -7.21 -5.48 18.99
CA GLU A 157 -6.35 -4.31 19.27
C GLU A 157 -4.86 -4.73 19.39
N GLU A 158 -4.55 -6.02 19.24
CA GLU A 158 -3.18 -6.53 19.17
C GLU A 158 -2.53 -6.16 17.83
N LEU A 159 -1.32 -5.59 17.89
CA LEU A 159 -0.53 -5.25 16.72
C LEU A 159 -0.26 -6.48 15.86
N SER A 160 -0.32 -6.28 14.55
CA SER A 160 0.02 -7.33 13.59
C SER A 160 1.49 -7.71 13.70
N GLU A 161 1.78 -9.01 13.54
CA GLU A 161 3.15 -9.48 13.58
C GLU A 161 3.97 -8.87 12.42
N PRO A 162 5.15 -8.28 12.69
CA PRO A 162 6.02 -7.76 11.65
C PRO A 162 6.37 -8.82 10.59
N GLY A 163 6.37 -8.42 9.31
CA GLY A 163 6.65 -9.31 8.18
C GLY A 163 5.44 -10.10 7.68
N THR A 164 4.26 -9.85 8.24
CA THR A 164 3.01 -10.49 7.80
C THR A 164 2.58 -9.94 6.44
N SER A 165 2.18 -10.85 5.55
CA SER A 165 1.57 -10.52 4.26
C SER A 165 0.06 -10.77 4.31
N PHE A 166 -0.69 -9.76 3.90
CA PHE A 166 -2.14 -9.72 3.84
C PHE A 166 -2.61 -9.75 2.38
N ALA A 167 -3.79 -10.35 2.12
CA ALA A 167 -4.46 -10.13 0.85
C ALA A 167 -5.16 -8.76 0.86
N PHE A 168 -5.57 -8.27 -0.31
CA PHE A 168 -6.40 -7.07 -0.36
C PHE A 168 -7.74 -7.29 0.35
N GLY A 169 -8.14 -6.31 1.17
CA GLY A 169 -9.29 -6.39 2.06
C GLY A 169 -9.05 -7.10 3.39
N ASP A 170 -7.91 -7.79 3.57
CA ASP A 170 -7.51 -8.30 4.88
C ASP A 170 -6.98 -7.15 5.74
N TRP A 171 -7.38 -7.14 7.01
CA TRP A 171 -7.04 -6.08 7.95
C TRP A 171 -5.77 -6.39 8.73
N ALA A 172 -4.95 -5.35 8.92
CA ALA A 172 -3.85 -5.36 9.87
C ALA A 172 -4.10 -4.29 10.95
N THR A 173 -3.78 -4.59 12.19
CA THR A 173 -3.67 -3.58 13.25
C THR A 173 -2.25 -3.03 13.25
N VAL A 174 -2.11 -1.71 13.11
CA VAL A 174 -0.82 -1.00 13.03
C VAL A 174 -0.75 0.08 14.11
N PRO A 175 0.46 0.46 14.59
CA PRO A 175 0.59 1.55 15.53
C PRO A 175 0.12 2.87 14.91
N PHE A 176 -0.44 3.75 15.74
CA PHE A 176 -0.81 5.10 15.38
C PHE A 176 -0.58 6.02 16.59
N ASP A 177 0.25 7.04 16.44
CA ASP A 177 0.79 7.84 17.56
C ASP A 177 1.46 6.97 18.66
N GLU A 178 1.96 7.59 19.72
CA GLU A 178 2.76 6.92 20.77
C GLU A 178 2.04 5.80 21.54
N SER A 179 0.69 5.69 21.44
CA SER A 179 -0.08 4.77 22.28
C SER A 179 -1.39 4.27 21.69
N ASP A 180 -1.67 4.54 20.42
CA ASP A 180 -2.91 4.14 19.78
C ASP A 180 -2.65 3.15 18.64
N VAL A 181 -3.73 2.56 18.14
CA VAL A 181 -3.71 1.60 17.06
C VAL A 181 -4.84 1.89 16.10
N VAL A 182 -4.57 1.65 14.82
CA VAL A 182 -5.54 1.78 13.75
C VAL A 182 -5.60 0.47 12.97
N GLY A 183 -6.79 0.08 12.56
CA GLY A 183 -6.97 -0.99 11.59
C GLY A 183 -6.71 -0.42 10.20
N LEU A 184 -5.87 -1.07 9.41
CA LEU A 184 -5.54 -0.64 8.05
C LEU A 184 -5.74 -1.81 7.08
N THR A 185 -6.28 -1.52 5.88
CA THR A 185 -6.32 -2.49 4.78
C THR A 185 -6.20 -1.79 3.44
N VAL A 186 -5.48 -2.41 2.50
CA VAL A 186 -5.50 -2.01 1.09
C VAL A 186 -6.65 -2.75 0.40
N THR A 187 -7.56 -2.01 -0.23
CA THR A 187 -8.74 -2.57 -0.89
C THR A 187 -8.54 -2.74 -2.39
N GLY A 188 -7.64 -1.98 -3.00
CA GLY A 188 -7.39 -2.09 -4.44
C GLY A 188 -6.25 -1.23 -4.97
N VAL A 189 -5.78 -1.62 -6.14
CA VAL A 189 -4.81 -0.88 -6.96
C VAL A 189 -5.37 -0.81 -8.37
N GLU A 190 -5.62 0.39 -8.85
CA GLU A 190 -6.33 0.64 -10.12
C GLU A 190 -5.50 1.58 -10.97
N GLN A 191 -5.20 1.21 -12.21
CA GLN A 191 -4.62 2.16 -13.16
C GLN A 191 -5.71 3.18 -13.55
N VAL A 192 -5.35 4.46 -13.54
CA VAL A 192 -6.30 5.51 -13.93
C VAL A 192 -6.58 5.43 -15.43
N SER A 193 -7.78 5.86 -15.85
CA SER A 193 -8.14 5.87 -17.27
C SER A 193 -7.34 6.93 -18.03
N ASP A 194 -7.26 6.79 -19.35
CA ASP A 194 -6.59 7.77 -20.22
C ASP A 194 -7.24 9.17 -20.10
N GLU A 195 -8.56 9.22 -19.90
CA GLU A 195 -9.30 10.47 -19.66
C GLU A 195 -8.94 11.11 -18.34
N GLN A 196 -8.89 10.34 -17.25
CA GLN A 196 -8.47 10.83 -15.93
C GLN A 196 -7.02 11.31 -15.96
N LEU A 197 -6.14 10.55 -16.62
CA LEU A 197 -4.74 10.92 -16.80
C LEU A 197 -4.61 12.25 -17.56
N ALA A 198 -5.40 12.46 -18.61
CA ALA A 198 -5.38 13.72 -19.35
C ALA A 198 -5.72 14.93 -18.46
N THR A 199 -6.73 14.79 -17.59
CA THR A 199 -7.07 15.81 -16.59
C THR A 199 -5.92 16.03 -15.60
N PHE A 200 -5.35 14.97 -15.04
CA PHE A 200 -4.23 15.10 -14.11
C PHE A 200 -2.98 15.72 -14.73
N VAL A 201 -2.73 15.48 -16.03
CA VAL A 201 -1.62 16.11 -16.75
C VAL A 201 -1.87 17.60 -17.01
N GLU A 202 -3.13 18.02 -17.18
CA GLU A 202 -3.47 19.44 -17.29
C GLU A 202 -3.15 20.18 -15.99
N ASP A 203 -3.57 19.62 -14.85
CA ASP A 203 -3.34 20.21 -13.53
C ASP A 203 -1.90 20.05 -13.05
N TYR A 204 -1.26 18.92 -13.41
CA TYR A 204 0.09 18.57 -13.00
C TYR A 204 0.95 18.06 -14.17
N PRO A 205 1.47 18.94 -15.05
CA PRO A 205 2.19 18.53 -16.25
C PRO A 205 3.43 17.64 -16.05
N ARG A 206 3.95 17.56 -14.82
CA ARG A 206 5.13 16.74 -14.48
C ARG A 206 4.87 15.24 -14.54
N ILE A 207 3.61 14.80 -14.42
CA ILE A 207 3.26 13.38 -14.55
C ILE A 207 3.05 12.95 -16.00
N ALA A 208 3.13 13.87 -16.98
CA ALA A 208 3.02 13.53 -18.39
C ALA A 208 4.02 12.43 -18.80
N GLY A 209 3.51 11.37 -19.42
CA GLY A 209 4.32 10.22 -19.83
C GLY A 209 4.64 9.22 -18.71
N ASN A 210 4.01 9.32 -17.54
CA ASN A 210 4.07 8.30 -16.50
C ASN A 210 2.75 7.50 -16.48
N ASN A 211 2.80 6.29 -15.95
CA ASN A 211 1.61 5.52 -15.60
C ASN A 211 1.12 5.98 -14.23
N VAL A 212 -0.18 6.25 -14.11
CA VAL A 212 -0.77 6.74 -12.85
C VAL A 212 -1.74 5.70 -12.31
N PHE A 213 -1.73 5.51 -11.00
CA PHE A 213 -2.54 4.53 -10.30
C PHE A 213 -3.23 5.17 -9.09
N PHE A 214 -4.44 4.71 -8.80
CA PHE A 214 -5.09 4.88 -7.51
C PHE A 214 -4.80 3.68 -6.64
N ILE A 215 -4.38 3.95 -5.40
CA ILE A 215 -4.31 2.95 -4.33
C ILE A 215 -5.44 3.24 -3.37
N ARG A 216 -6.43 2.36 -3.31
CA ARG A 216 -7.56 2.47 -2.39
C ARG A 216 -7.26 1.71 -1.11
N PHE A 217 -7.55 2.33 0.02
CA PHE A 217 -7.36 1.72 1.32
C PHE A 217 -8.45 2.19 2.29
N GLN A 218 -8.56 1.47 3.39
CA GLN A 218 -9.48 1.77 4.47
C GLN A 218 -8.73 1.82 5.78
N ALA A 219 -9.10 2.79 6.61
CA ALA A 219 -8.68 2.87 8.01
C ALA A 219 -9.88 2.63 8.92
N LYS A 220 -9.67 1.95 10.04
CA LYS A 220 -10.69 1.70 11.06
C LYS A 220 -10.18 2.22 12.40
N GLN A 221 -10.94 3.09 13.04
CA GLN A 221 -10.62 3.59 14.37
C GLN A 221 -10.70 2.45 15.38
N LEU A 222 -9.58 2.02 15.95
CA LEU A 222 -9.56 0.97 16.95
C LEU A 222 -9.37 1.53 18.36
N GLY A 223 -8.50 2.52 18.58
CA GLY A 223 -8.43 3.23 19.86
C GLY A 223 -9.16 4.57 19.86
N ASP A 224 -8.63 5.54 20.61
CA ASP A 224 -9.29 6.82 20.92
C ASP A 224 -8.58 8.02 20.28
N ALA A 225 -7.49 7.79 19.54
CA ALA A 225 -6.73 8.82 18.84
C ALA A 225 -7.56 9.54 17.78
N ASP A 226 -7.24 10.80 17.55
CA ASP A 226 -7.89 11.62 16.55
C ASP A 226 -7.21 11.38 15.19
N LEU A 227 -7.87 10.63 14.29
CA LEU A 227 -7.37 10.41 12.93
C LEU A 227 -7.56 11.62 12.01
N SER A 228 -8.21 12.70 12.48
CA SER A 228 -8.41 13.87 11.62
C SER A 228 -7.09 14.48 11.18
N TYR A 229 -7.02 14.83 9.91
CA TYR A 229 -5.85 15.37 9.20
C TYR A 229 -4.61 14.47 9.22
N SER A 230 -4.72 13.22 9.70
CA SER A 230 -3.65 12.25 9.55
C SER A 230 -3.56 11.77 8.10
N SER A 231 -2.34 11.47 7.65
CA SER A 231 -2.05 10.94 6.32
C SER A 231 -1.16 9.73 6.46
N PHE A 232 -1.52 8.64 5.79
CA PHE A 232 -0.69 7.42 5.74
C PHE A 232 0.35 7.45 4.61
N ASP A 233 0.41 8.53 3.83
CA ASP A 233 1.30 8.69 2.67
C ASP A 233 2.79 8.53 3.00
N TYR A 234 3.20 8.77 4.25
CA TYR A 234 4.60 8.63 4.70
C TYR A 234 4.92 7.24 5.25
N ASP A 235 3.91 6.51 5.74
CA ASP A 235 4.09 5.18 6.32
C ASP A 235 3.88 4.07 5.28
N MET A 236 3.18 4.41 4.18
CA MET A 236 2.86 3.47 3.12
C MET A 236 3.80 3.64 1.93
N THR A 237 4.41 2.54 1.49
CA THR A 237 5.31 2.48 0.34
C THR A 237 4.73 1.56 -0.74
N PRO A 238 4.54 2.02 -1.98
CA PRO A 238 4.08 1.19 -3.09
C PRO A 238 5.09 0.11 -3.47
N ILE A 239 4.62 -1.13 -3.69
CA ILE A 239 5.44 -2.28 -4.08
C ILE A 239 4.88 -2.98 -5.33
N ASP A 240 5.77 -3.56 -6.14
CA ASP A 240 5.41 -4.38 -7.28
C ASP A 240 5.09 -5.84 -6.88
N ALA A 241 4.75 -6.68 -7.86
CA ALA A 241 4.37 -8.08 -7.65
C ALA A 241 5.49 -8.94 -7.03
N ASP A 242 6.73 -8.49 -7.12
CA ASP A 242 7.91 -9.16 -6.57
C ASP A 242 8.28 -8.58 -5.18
N GLY A 243 7.51 -7.61 -4.68
CA GLY A 243 7.74 -6.94 -3.40
C GLY A 243 8.81 -5.83 -3.45
N ASN A 244 9.23 -5.40 -4.64
CA ASN A 244 10.18 -4.28 -4.77
C ASN A 244 9.43 -2.95 -4.73
N ILE A 245 10.04 -1.93 -4.14
CA ILE A 245 9.50 -0.57 -4.14
C ILE A 245 9.33 -0.07 -5.58
N THR A 246 8.17 0.49 -5.90
CA THR A 246 7.87 1.03 -7.23
C THR A 246 7.07 2.32 -7.20
N GLY A 247 7.38 3.26 -8.10
CA GLY A 247 6.67 4.52 -8.21
C GLY A 247 6.89 5.49 -7.05
N THR A 248 6.16 6.61 -7.08
CA THR A 248 6.23 7.69 -6.10
C THR A 248 4.83 8.19 -5.78
N ILE A 249 4.48 8.24 -4.49
CA ILE A 249 3.20 8.79 -4.02
C ILE A 249 3.19 10.31 -4.28
N VAL A 250 2.10 10.79 -4.89
CA VAL A 250 1.81 12.21 -5.01
C VAL A 250 1.02 12.61 -3.77
N PRO A 251 1.52 13.56 -2.97
CA PRO A 251 0.73 14.13 -1.89
C PRO A 251 -0.59 14.68 -2.45
N ASP A 252 -1.69 14.30 -1.83
CA ASP A 252 -3.05 14.53 -2.32
C ASP A 252 -3.43 15.99 -2.56
N TYR A 253 -2.84 16.94 -1.83
CA TYR A 253 -3.03 18.38 -2.03
C TYR A 253 -2.54 18.91 -3.40
N VAL A 254 -1.90 18.06 -4.21
CA VAL A 254 -1.35 18.44 -5.51
C VAL A 254 -2.34 18.22 -6.66
N ILE A 255 -3.29 17.29 -6.54
CA ILE A 255 -4.19 16.89 -7.65
C ILE A 255 -5.62 16.72 -7.15
N ASP A 256 -6.57 17.43 -7.77
CA ASP A 256 -8.00 17.21 -7.53
C ASP A 256 -8.47 15.97 -8.29
N ALA A 257 -8.73 14.89 -7.55
CA ALA A 257 -9.14 13.61 -8.10
C ALA A 257 -10.52 13.21 -7.54
N PRO A 258 -11.62 13.46 -8.27
CA PRO A 258 -12.97 13.23 -7.75
C PRO A 258 -13.25 11.75 -7.40
N ASP A 259 -12.56 10.82 -8.06
CA ASP A 259 -12.67 9.38 -7.83
C ASP A 259 -11.71 8.86 -6.73
N CYS A 260 -10.89 9.76 -6.17
CA CYS A 260 -9.85 9.52 -5.18
C CYS A 260 -9.88 10.65 -4.13
N THR A 261 -10.97 10.72 -3.37
CA THR A 261 -11.14 11.74 -2.32
C THR A 261 -10.30 11.41 -1.09
N GLY A 262 -9.13 12.06 -0.99
CA GLY A 262 -8.37 12.28 0.24
C GLY A 262 -7.34 11.22 0.59
N GLY A 263 -6.06 11.62 0.64
CA GLY A 263 -4.97 10.96 1.37
C GLY A 263 -4.90 11.39 2.84
N TYR A 264 -5.72 12.37 3.24
CA TYR A 264 -6.00 12.70 4.65
C TYR A 264 -7.48 12.62 5.00
N PHE A 265 -7.75 12.32 6.27
CA PHE A 265 -9.12 12.27 6.79
C PHE A 265 -9.57 13.66 7.25
N VAL A 266 -10.75 14.12 6.82
CA VAL A 266 -11.25 15.44 7.23
C VAL A 266 -11.74 15.44 8.68
N ASP A 267 -12.40 14.37 9.08
CA ASP A 267 -12.95 14.15 10.41
C ASP A 267 -12.49 12.79 10.93
N SER A 268 -12.22 12.68 12.24
CA SER A 268 -11.95 11.38 12.86
C SER A 268 -13.26 10.59 12.99
N PRO A 269 -13.28 9.31 12.58
CA PRO A 269 -14.49 8.51 12.67
C PRO A 269 -14.66 8.02 14.12
N ALA A 270 -15.88 7.62 14.50
CA ALA A 270 -16.07 7.09 15.85
C ALA A 270 -15.32 5.75 16.02
N LYS A 271 -14.97 5.38 17.27
CA LYS A 271 -14.34 4.08 17.54
C LYS A 271 -15.18 2.93 16.96
N GLY A 272 -14.53 2.09 16.16
CA GLY A 272 -15.13 0.98 15.42
C GLY A 272 -15.65 1.34 14.03
N GLU A 273 -15.69 2.62 13.65
CA GLU A 273 -16.06 3.04 12.30
C GLU A 273 -14.88 2.95 11.33
N THR A 274 -15.21 2.71 10.06
CA THR A 274 -14.26 2.62 8.95
C THR A 274 -14.42 3.83 8.04
N MET A 275 -13.30 4.28 7.51
CA MET A 275 -13.22 5.36 6.54
C MET A 275 -12.42 4.92 5.32
N ASP A 276 -12.92 5.31 4.15
CA ASP A 276 -12.26 5.10 2.87
C ASP A 276 -11.25 6.23 2.60
N SER A 277 -10.11 5.88 2.02
CA SER A 277 -9.12 6.84 1.56
C SER A 277 -8.41 6.32 0.31
N CYS A 278 -7.71 7.22 -0.37
CA CYS A 278 -7.07 6.93 -1.63
C CYS A 278 -5.77 7.72 -1.79
N MET A 279 -4.73 7.05 -2.29
CA MET A 279 -3.45 7.64 -2.68
C MET A 279 -3.30 7.62 -4.20
N ILE A 280 -2.66 8.67 -4.74
CA ILE A 280 -2.29 8.74 -6.16
C ILE A 280 -0.80 8.40 -6.29
N LEU A 281 -0.49 7.43 -7.14
CA LEU A 281 0.86 6.98 -7.44
C LEU A 281 1.19 7.27 -8.89
N PHE A 282 2.41 7.74 -9.18
CA PHE A 282 2.96 7.66 -10.54
C PHE A 282 4.14 6.69 -10.62
N VAL A 283 4.19 5.94 -11.71
CA VAL A 283 5.28 5.05 -12.08
C VAL A 283 5.85 5.54 -13.41
N ALA A 284 7.16 5.72 -13.46
CA ALA A 284 7.83 6.10 -14.70
C ALA A 284 7.51 5.12 -15.84
N ASP A 285 7.49 5.61 -17.09
CA ASP A 285 7.31 4.74 -18.25
C ASP A 285 8.33 3.59 -18.26
N GLY A 286 7.86 2.38 -18.50
CA GLY A 286 8.65 1.15 -18.39
C GLY A 286 8.96 0.68 -16.96
N GLY A 287 8.49 1.37 -15.92
CA GLY A 287 8.55 0.90 -14.53
C GLY A 287 7.52 -0.21 -14.23
N ASN A 288 7.75 -0.96 -13.16
CA ASN A 288 6.86 -2.03 -12.73
C ASN A 288 5.56 -1.45 -12.15
N ALA A 289 4.41 -1.97 -12.57
CA ALA A 289 3.13 -1.58 -11.99
C ALA A 289 3.08 -1.94 -10.49
N PRO A 290 2.47 -1.10 -9.64
CA PRO A 290 2.18 -1.47 -8.27
C PRO A 290 1.27 -2.71 -8.24
N ALA A 291 1.56 -3.63 -7.32
CA ALA A 291 0.72 -4.79 -7.03
C ALA A 291 0.23 -4.79 -5.58
N GLY A 292 0.64 -3.80 -4.79
CA GLY A 292 0.42 -3.74 -3.36
C GLY A 292 1.04 -2.53 -2.68
N MET A 293 0.94 -2.54 -1.36
CA MET A 293 1.59 -1.56 -0.48
C MET A 293 2.31 -2.27 0.65
N GLN A 294 3.33 -1.58 1.14
CA GLN A 294 4.06 -1.92 2.33
C GLN A 294 3.81 -0.85 3.39
N TYR A 295 3.56 -1.23 4.63
CA TYR A 295 3.51 -0.31 5.77
C TYR A 295 4.79 -0.43 6.59
N THR A 296 5.38 0.73 6.91
CA THR A 296 6.51 0.88 7.84
C THR A 296 6.17 2.03 8.78
N ASP A 297 6.26 1.80 10.08
CA ASP A 297 6.13 2.87 11.07
C ASP A 297 7.28 3.88 10.86
N TYR A 298 6.92 5.14 10.63
CA TYR A 298 7.89 6.22 10.39
C TYR A 298 8.92 6.37 11.52
N ASP A 299 8.51 6.12 12.76
CA ASP A 299 9.40 6.27 13.92
C ASP A 299 10.43 5.13 14.01
N ASP A 300 10.20 4.00 13.33
CA ASP A 300 11.07 2.82 13.31
C ASP A 300 11.95 2.73 12.04
N PHE A 301 12.04 3.79 11.25
CA PHE A 301 12.79 3.80 9.99
C PHE A 301 14.27 3.38 10.14
N ASP A 302 14.87 3.59 11.30
CA ASP A 302 16.27 3.24 11.60
C ASP A 302 16.50 1.73 11.88
N GLU A 303 15.46 0.92 12.10
CA GLU A 303 15.56 -0.53 12.36
C GLU A 303 15.11 -1.44 11.18
N SER A 304 14.90 -0.83 10.01
CA SER A 304 14.30 -1.26 8.72
C SER A 304 14.52 -2.68 8.12
N THR A 305 14.68 -3.75 8.90
CA THR A 305 14.68 -5.13 8.36
C THR A 305 13.84 -6.14 9.14
N ASN A 306 13.26 -5.76 10.29
CA ASN A 306 12.46 -6.69 11.09
C ASN A 306 10.99 -6.74 10.65
N GLY A 307 10.76 -6.95 9.35
CA GLY A 307 9.45 -7.37 8.81
C GLY A 307 8.45 -6.24 8.64
N GLN A 308 8.40 -5.66 7.44
CA GLN A 308 7.33 -4.74 7.08
C GLN A 308 6.01 -5.49 6.84
N LEU A 309 4.88 -4.85 7.13
CA LEU A 309 3.57 -5.41 6.78
C LEU A 309 3.31 -5.15 5.31
N THR A 310 2.77 -6.13 4.58
CA THR A 310 2.52 -5.98 3.14
C THR A 310 1.12 -6.41 2.78
N TRP A 311 0.43 -5.62 1.95
CA TRP A 311 -0.77 -6.03 1.24
C TRP A 311 -0.40 -6.24 -0.23
N ILE A 312 -0.61 -7.43 -0.75
CA ILE A 312 -0.34 -7.74 -2.15
C ILE A 312 -1.53 -8.47 -2.75
N THR A 313 -1.86 -8.15 -4.00
CA THR A 313 -2.73 -9.01 -4.79
C THR A 313 -2.10 -10.40 -4.85
N LYS A 314 -2.81 -11.43 -4.37
CA LYS A 314 -2.31 -12.81 -4.54
C LYS A 314 -2.07 -13.03 -6.04
N PRO A 315 -0.88 -13.49 -6.44
CA PRO A 315 -0.58 -13.79 -7.84
C PRO A 315 -1.49 -14.90 -8.40
#